data_AF-A0A1B9M0Y9-F1
#
_entry.id   AF-A0A1B9M0Y9-F1
#
_cell.length_a   1.000
_cell.length_b   1.000
_cell.length_c   1.000
_cell.angle_alpha   90.00
_cell.angle_beta   90.00
_cell.angle_gamma   90.00
#
_symmetry.space_group_name_H-M   'P 1'
#
loop_
_entity.id
_entity.type
_entity.pdbx_description
1 polymer ?
#
loop_
_entity_poly.entity_id
_entity_poly.type
_entity_poly.pdbx_seq_one_letter_code
_entity_poly.pdbx_strand_id
1 'polypeptide(L)'
;MLAREGHLAIDEEKAKWVQVTALDEQTFPIQGWVNIKQNVQAHIKLVSPWHWTGFETIEEKATVGELSDKLGKNKVAKLDLDDYTPAMRALHQILTGTLIYSTQRKKDLPPPTFTDSNLKEGLGRSWTAEQIGHLLVRYESEWYADAALSKWNEIDELFEEEKRQQKALIEEGLDKLGITRPYQRDFAMEKVDEAHEHVKSNWQREKEERIKPSLWWQQVAQAQAQNQTTSTEQSDADTNTPKLTNLSTDGKAWFIHPVALFNLFIKSFRHVSYEQLSTIMSGCNSEIIKTFLPFINDTMEIFDIKSPLRKAHFLAQIAHETGQLRYMEEIASGKAYEGNRSLGNILEGDGIKFKGRGLLQLTGRNNYTACQTYLRTLKKYHNLDITSSLENAKKVASDPELASLVSGYYWLKIKPKLNIKADEDDLYWVSVYVNGWKKQDNPYYPNKEKEPNNMAHRAEMLEIAKKAFGVN
;
A
#
# COMPACT_ATOMS: atom_id res chain seq x y z
N MET A 1 -23.46 15.95 52.45
CA MET A 1 -22.38 15.04 52.91
C MET A 1 -22.00 14.14 51.74
N LEU A 2 -20.74 14.09 51.29
CA LEU A 2 -20.34 13.34 50.07
C LEU A 2 -20.01 11.88 50.40
N ALA A 3 -20.64 10.91 49.71
CA ALA A 3 -20.17 9.52 49.70
C ALA A 3 -18.94 9.40 48.78
N ARG A 4 -17.86 8.75 49.25
CA ARG A 4 -16.53 8.77 48.59
C ARG A 4 -16.08 7.39 48.12
N GLU A 5 -15.63 7.33 46.87
CA GLU A 5 -14.85 6.23 46.29
C GLU A 5 -13.69 6.83 45.47
N GLY A 6 -12.48 6.85 46.02
CA GLY A 6 -11.30 7.39 45.32
C GLY A 6 -11.45 8.87 44.88
N HIS A 7 -11.21 9.14 43.60
CA HIS A 7 -11.33 10.48 42.99
C HIS A 7 -12.76 10.88 42.60
N LEU A 8 -13.77 10.09 42.99
CA LEU A 8 -15.19 10.35 42.70
C LEU A 8 -15.97 10.55 44.01
N ALA A 9 -16.85 11.55 44.01
CA ALA A 9 -17.76 11.84 45.11
C ALA A 9 -19.18 12.10 44.60
N ILE A 10 -20.18 11.71 45.38
CA ILE A 10 -21.60 11.92 45.05
C ILE A 10 -22.26 12.76 46.15
N ASP A 11 -22.94 13.84 45.78
CA ASP A 11 -23.68 14.70 46.72
C ASP A 11 -25.12 14.23 46.97
N GLU A 12 -25.82 14.97 47.83
CA GLU A 12 -27.20 14.66 48.25
C GLU A 12 -28.20 14.78 47.08
N GLU A 13 -27.86 15.53 46.04
CA GLU A 13 -28.64 15.66 44.79
C GLU A 13 -28.25 14.60 43.74
N LYS A 14 -27.42 13.61 44.13
CA LYS A 14 -26.83 12.59 43.26
C LYS A 14 -25.93 13.16 42.16
N ALA A 15 -25.45 14.39 42.29
CA ALA A 15 -24.48 14.94 41.35
C ALA A 15 -23.10 14.30 41.59
N LYS A 16 -22.40 14.02 40.48
CA LYS A 16 -21.07 13.42 40.50
C LYS A 16 -20.01 14.52 40.51
N TRP A 17 -19.06 14.39 41.40
CA TRP A 17 -17.92 15.27 41.59
C TRP A 17 -16.63 14.49 41.39
N VAL A 18 -15.70 15.04 40.62
CA VAL A 18 -14.39 14.44 40.36
C VAL A 18 -13.30 15.35 40.92
N GLN A 19 -12.34 14.77 41.63
CA GLN A 19 -11.16 15.48 42.08
C GLN A 19 -10.20 15.65 40.89
N VAL A 20 -9.83 16.88 40.57
CA VAL A 20 -8.93 17.21 39.47
C VAL A 20 -7.68 17.92 39.97
N THR A 21 -6.58 17.71 39.27
CA THR A 21 -5.35 18.51 39.39
C THR A 21 -5.15 19.23 38.07
N ALA A 22 -4.90 20.54 38.12
CA ALA A 22 -4.65 21.39 36.95
C ALA A 22 -3.50 22.36 37.24
N LEU A 23 -3.15 23.19 36.27
CA LEU A 23 -2.20 24.30 36.43
C LEU A 23 -2.95 25.62 36.30
N ASP A 24 -2.60 26.62 37.11
CA ASP A 24 -3.07 27.99 36.92
C ASP A 24 -2.27 28.71 35.80
N GLU A 25 -2.62 29.98 35.53
CA GLU A 25 -1.95 30.80 34.51
C GLU A 25 -0.45 31.01 34.78
N GLN A 26 0.02 30.77 36.00
CA GLN A 26 1.41 30.90 36.44
C GLN A 26 2.10 29.54 36.51
N THR A 27 1.46 28.48 36.01
CA THR A 27 1.94 27.09 36.00
C THR A 27 2.07 26.45 37.39
N PHE A 28 1.40 26.99 38.40
CA PHE A 28 1.34 26.36 39.71
C PHE A 28 0.24 25.30 39.77
N PRO A 29 0.48 24.16 40.44
CA PRO A 29 -0.51 23.11 40.58
C PRO A 29 -1.67 23.57 41.46
N ILE A 30 -2.88 23.44 40.93
CA ILE A 30 -4.13 23.65 41.66
C ILE A 30 -4.90 22.33 41.76
N GLN A 31 -5.56 22.11 42.89
CA GLN A 31 -6.38 20.92 43.13
C GLN A 31 -7.77 21.32 43.60
N GLY A 32 -8.80 20.64 43.09
CA GLY A 32 -10.18 20.95 43.44
C GLY A 32 -11.16 19.87 43.03
N TRP A 33 -12.41 20.02 43.47
CA TRP A 33 -13.53 19.16 43.07
C TRP A 33 -14.36 19.84 42.00
N VAL A 34 -14.67 19.08 40.95
CA VAL A 34 -15.42 19.57 39.78
C VAL A 34 -16.67 18.72 39.60
N ASN A 35 -17.82 19.38 39.48
CA ASN A 35 -19.07 18.74 39.16
C ASN A 35 -19.10 18.42 37.66
N ILE A 36 -19.27 17.14 37.31
CA ILE A 36 -19.25 16.69 35.91
C ILE A 36 -20.62 16.81 35.22
N LYS A 37 -21.64 17.31 35.91
CA LYS A 37 -22.94 17.62 35.31
C LYS A 37 -22.79 18.83 34.39
N GLN A 38 -23.25 18.67 33.16
CA GLN A 38 -23.08 19.66 32.09
C GLN A 38 -23.67 21.02 32.49
N ASN A 39 -22.90 22.09 32.30
CA ASN A 39 -23.28 23.50 32.55
C ASN A 39 -23.64 23.87 34.00
N VAL A 40 -23.24 23.07 35.00
CA VAL A 40 -23.56 23.36 36.42
C VAL A 40 -22.63 24.41 37.03
N GLN A 41 -21.41 24.52 36.53
CA GLN A 41 -20.42 25.50 37.02
C GLN A 41 -20.08 26.46 35.88
N ALA A 42 -20.29 27.76 36.09
CA ALA A 42 -20.18 28.79 35.06
C ALA A 42 -18.80 28.84 34.36
N HIS A 43 -17.74 28.46 35.08
CA HIS A 43 -16.36 28.49 34.58
C HIS A 43 -15.79 27.11 34.23
N ILE A 44 -16.61 26.06 34.27
CA ILE A 44 -16.17 24.69 33.99
C ILE A 44 -16.96 24.13 32.82
N LYS A 45 -16.25 23.85 31.73
CA LYS A 45 -16.79 23.23 30.54
C LYS A 45 -16.30 21.80 30.44
N LEU A 46 -17.23 20.85 30.42
CA LEU A 46 -16.91 19.48 30.03
C LEU A 46 -16.60 19.48 28.54
N VAL A 47 -15.34 19.21 28.19
CA VAL A 47 -14.86 19.14 26.81
C VAL A 47 -14.32 17.74 26.52
N SER A 48 -14.34 17.36 25.25
CA SER A 48 -13.70 16.13 24.81
C SER A 48 -12.17 16.21 25.00
N PRO A 49 -11.46 15.09 25.24
CA PRO A 49 -9.98 15.08 25.25
C PRO A 49 -9.36 15.69 23.99
N TRP A 50 -10.08 15.68 22.87
CA TRP A 50 -9.75 16.33 21.61
C TRP A 50 -9.66 17.87 21.66
N HIS A 51 -10.12 18.49 22.75
CA HIS A 51 -9.95 19.94 23.01
C HIS A 51 -8.70 20.25 23.84
N TRP A 52 -7.92 19.24 24.22
CA TRP A 52 -6.69 19.44 24.97
C TRP A 52 -5.62 20.11 24.11
N THR A 53 -4.74 20.87 24.76
CA THR A 53 -3.61 21.53 24.10
C THR A 53 -2.78 20.51 23.31
N GLY A 54 -2.49 20.84 22.05
CA GLY A 54 -1.75 19.97 21.14
C GLY A 54 -2.62 19.33 20.06
N PHE A 55 -3.94 19.22 20.27
CA PHE A 55 -4.89 18.79 19.23
C PHE A 55 -5.32 19.97 18.36
N GLU A 56 -5.28 19.76 17.04
CA GLU A 56 -5.70 20.75 16.04
C GLU A 56 -6.89 20.21 15.26
N THR A 57 -7.96 20.98 15.14
CA THR A 57 -9.13 20.59 14.33
C THR A 57 -9.10 21.29 12.97
N ILE A 58 -9.19 20.50 11.92
CA ILE A 58 -9.15 20.93 10.53
C ILE A 58 -10.48 20.57 9.89
N GLU A 59 -11.14 21.54 9.26
CA GLU A 59 -12.29 21.26 8.40
C GLU A 59 -11.82 21.05 6.97
N GLU A 60 -11.95 19.82 6.48
CA GLU A 60 -11.64 19.46 5.10
C GLU A 60 -12.91 19.59 4.26
N LYS A 61 -12.87 20.50 3.30
CA LYS A 61 -13.99 20.82 2.42
C LYS A 61 -13.84 20.19 1.04
N ALA A 62 -12.65 19.66 0.75
CA ALA A 62 -12.39 19.02 -0.51
C ALA A 62 -13.27 17.77 -0.68
N THR A 63 -13.79 17.59 -1.88
CA THR A 63 -14.54 16.38 -2.22
C THR A 63 -13.60 15.17 -2.34
N VAL A 64 -14.18 13.97 -2.45
CA VAL A 64 -13.40 12.74 -2.66
C VAL A 64 -12.62 12.82 -3.98
N GLY A 65 -13.24 13.34 -5.04
CA GLY A 65 -12.59 13.58 -6.32
C GLY A 65 -11.43 14.58 -6.20
N GLU A 66 -11.65 15.73 -5.57
CA GLU A 66 -10.61 16.75 -5.40
C GLU A 66 -9.42 16.25 -4.58
N LEU A 67 -9.67 15.50 -3.50
CA LEU A 67 -8.60 14.86 -2.72
C LEU A 67 -7.85 13.83 -3.56
N SER A 68 -8.56 12.99 -4.32
CA SER A 68 -7.95 11.97 -5.17
C SER A 68 -7.08 12.59 -6.27
N ASP A 69 -7.57 13.63 -6.95
CA ASP A 69 -6.84 14.37 -7.98
C ASP A 69 -5.58 15.03 -7.42
N LYS A 70 -5.70 15.79 -6.32
CA LYS A 70 -4.55 16.46 -5.69
C LYS A 70 -3.51 15.46 -5.19
N LEU A 71 -3.95 14.33 -4.62
CA LEU A 71 -3.04 13.27 -4.21
C LEU A 71 -2.37 12.58 -5.39
N GLY A 72 -3.10 12.34 -6.48
CA GLY A 72 -2.59 11.80 -7.73
C GLY A 72 -1.51 12.70 -8.32
N LYS A 73 -1.83 13.99 -8.51
CA LYS A 73 -0.89 15.00 -9.02
C LYS A 73 0.36 15.11 -8.14
N ASN A 74 0.20 15.16 -6.82
CA ASN A 74 1.33 15.27 -5.89
C ASN A 74 2.24 14.03 -5.87
N LYS A 75 1.81 12.87 -6.41
CA LYS A 75 2.68 11.70 -6.65
C LYS A 75 3.54 11.87 -7.89
N VAL A 76 3.00 12.49 -8.95
CA VAL A 76 3.67 12.66 -10.25
C VAL A 76 4.60 13.87 -10.24
N ALA A 77 4.13 14.99 -9.68
CA ALA A 77 4.88 16.22 -9.54
C ALA A 77 4.50 16.92 -8.24
N LYS A 78 5.48 17.55 -7.57
CA LYS A 78 5.21 18.33 -6.36
C LYS A 78 4.22 19.45 -6.68
N LEU A 79 3.05 19.45 -6.04
CA LEU A 79 2.12 20.58 -6.13
C LEU A 79 2.67 21.80 -5.36
N ASP A 80 2.23 22.97 -5.78
CA ASP A 80 2.47 24.19 -5.03
C ASP A 80 1.68 24.19 -3.70
N LEU A 81 2.22 24.88 -2.70
CA LEU A 81 1.63 24.96 -1.36
C LEU A 81 0.21 25.57 -1.36
N ASP A 82 -0.08 26.39 -2.36
CA ASP A 82 -1.38 27.03 -2.54
C ASP A 82 -2.44 26.02 -3.02
N ASP A 83 -2.03 24.94 -3.69
CA ASP A 83 -2.92 23.89 -4.17
C ASP A 83 -3.27 22.85 -3.09
N TYR A 84 -2.53 22.82 -1.97
CA TYR A 84 -2.78 21.88 -0.88
C TYR A 84 -4.13 22.13 -0.21
N THR A 85 -4.87 21.06 0.06
CA THR A 85 -6.05 21.13 0.93
C THR A 85 -5.65 21.48 2.37
N PRO A 86 -6.58 21.93 3.23
CA PRO A 86 -6.29 22.19 4.63
C PRO A 86 -5.59 21.02 5.34
N ALA A 87 -6.04 19.78 5.13
CA ALA A 87 -5.41 18.60 5.74
C ALA A 87 -4.00 18.36 5.19
N MET A 88 -3.80 18.49 3.88
CA MET A 88 -2.47 18.36 3.25
C MET A 88 -1.49 19.42 3.77
N ARG A 89 -1.96 20.66 3.97
CA ARG A 89 -1.13 21.76 4.46
C ARG A 89 -0.66 21.54 5.89
N ALA A 90 -1.56 21.13 6.79
CA ALA A 90 -1.20 20.82 8.17
C ALA A 90 -0.19 19.67 8.24
N LEU A 91 -0.40 18.61 7.47
CA LEU A 91 0.55 17.50 7.40
C LEU A 91 1.90 17.91 6.82
N HIS A 92 1.91 18.73 5.78
CA HIS A 92 3.14 19.29 5.22
C HIS A 92 3.90 20.11 6.26
N GLN A 93 3.21 20.93 7.05
CA GLN A 93 3.81 21.72 8.13
C GLN A 93 4.44 20.83 9.21
N ILE A 94 3.74 19.78 9.64
CA ILE A 94 4.29 18.80 10.59
C ILE A 94 5.51 18.10 9.99
N LEU A 95 5.40 17.56 8.77
CA LEU A 95 6.50 16.84 8.13
C LEU A 95 7.72 17.73 7.90
N THR A 96 7.54 18.96 7.43
CA THR A 96 8.65 19.92 7.29
C THR A 96 9.24 20.27 8.64
N GLY A 97 8.43 20.70 9.61
CA GLY A 97 8.89 21.05 10.95
C GLY A 97 9.64 19.91 11.65
N THR A 98 9.28 18.66 11.36
CA THR A 98 9.83 17.49 12.05
C THR A 98 10.99 16.78 11.34
N LEU A 99 11.02 16.80 10.01
CA LEU A 99 12.00 16.08 9.20
C LEU A 99 13.15 16.98 8.71
N ILE A 100 13.15 18.27 9.04
CA ILE A 100 14.24 19.22 8.73
C ILE A 100 15.62 18.65 9.10
N TYR A 101 15.77 18.05 10.27
CA TYR A 101 17.08 17.53 10.73
C TYR A 101 17.50 16.19 10.09
N SER A 102 16.57 15.41 9.52
CA SER A 102 16.92 14.15 8.83
C SER A 102 17.28 14.37 7.37
N THR A 103 16.66 15.35 6.73
CA THR A 103 16.93 15.74 5.34
C THR A 103 18.16 16.63 5.21
N GLN A 104 18.40 17.57 6.14
CA GLN A 104 19.58 18.46 6.10
C GLN A 104 20.94 17.77 6.31
N ARG A 105 21.00 16.53 6.86
CA ARG A 105 22.25 15.77 6.97
C ARG A 105 22.75 15.21 5.63
N LYS A 106 21.92 15.20 4.59
CA LYS A 106 22.31 14.88 3.22
C LYS A 106 22.35 16.19 2.45
N LYS A 107 23.56 16.69 2.18
CA LYS A 107 23.86 18.08 1.77
C LYS A 107 23.18 18.54 0.46
N ASP A 108 22.45 17.65 -0.23
CA ASP A 108 21.89 17.86 -1.57
C ASP A 108 20.42 17.42 -1.70
N LEU A 109 19.71 17.10 -0.60
CA LEU A 109 18.29 16.71 -0.68
C LEU A 109 17.34 17.91 -0.57
N PRO A 110 16.26 17.96 -1.38
CA PRO A 110 15.22 18.97 -1.24
C PRO A 110 14.56 18.88 0.15
N PRO A 111 13.97 19.98 0.66
CA PRO A 111 13.23 19.95 1.91
C PRO A 111 12.10 18.90 1.87
N PRO A 112 11.68 18.37 3.04
CA PRO A 112 10.60 17.39 3.11
C PRO A 112 9.35 17.91 2.38
N THR A 113 8.67 17.03 1.66
CA THR A 113 7.46 17.33 0.90
C THR A 113 6.33 16.40 1.30
N PHE A 114 5.09 16.70 0.94
CA PHE A 114 3.94 15.86 1.29
C PHE A 114 3.82 14.62 0.37
N THR A 115 4.85 13.76 0.35
CA THR A 115 4.87 12.52 -0.46
C THR A 115 4.65 11.28 0.42
N ASP A 116 4.25 10.15 -0.18
CA ASP A 116 4.10 8.85 0.52
C ASP A 116 5.37 8.44 1.27
N SER A 117 6.54 8.72 0.69
CA SER A 117 7.83 8.43 1.32
C SER A 117 8.05 9.25 2.59
N ASN A 118 7.78 10.55 2.54
CA ASN A 118 7.98 11.46 3.67
C ASN A 118 6.94 11.22 4.77
N LEU A 119 5.69 10.93 4.39
CA LEU A 119 4.65 10.56 5.34
C LEU A 119 5.01 9.26 6.09
N LYS A 120 5.50 8.22 5.38
CA LYS A 120 5.99 7.00 6.02
C LYS A 120 7.18 7.24 6.94
N GLU A 121 8.13 8.06 6.51
CA GLU A 121 9.28 8.42 7.35
C GLU A 121 8.81 9.15 8.62
N GLY A 122 7.89 10.09 8.48
CA GLY A 122 7.26 10.78 9.61
C GLY A 122 6.55 9.83 10.56
N LEU A 123 5.70 8.94 10.04
CA LEU A 123 4.99 7.94 10.86
C LEU A 123 5.92 6.92 11.52
N GLY A 124 7.11 6.69 10.96
CA GLY A 124 8.16 5.86 11.58
C GLY A 124 8.86 6.53 12.76
N ARG A 125 8.62 7.82 13.02
CA ARG A 125 9.21 8.58 14.12
C ARG A 125 8.15 8.87 15.17
N SER A 126 8.41 8.47 16.42
CA SER A 126 7.45 8.57 17.53
C SER A 126 6.83 9.97 17.67
N TRP A 127 7.64 11.01 17.66
CA TRP A 127 7.19 12.39 17.88
C TRP A 127 6.42 12.99 16.68
N THR A 128 6.85 12.70 15.44
CA THR A 128 6.14 13.15 14.23
C THR A 128 4.81 12.42 14.11
N ALA A 129 4.78 11.11 14.40
CA ALA A 129 3.56 10.32 14.44
C ALA A 129 2.58 10.84 15.49
N GLU A 130 3.07 11.26 16.67
CA GLU A 130 2.27 11.88 17.72
C GLU A 130 1.63 13.19 17.25
N GLN A 131 2.40 14.10 16.62
CA GLN A 131 1.83 15.34 16.07
C GLN A 131 0.80 15.09 14.98
N ILE A 132 1.03 14.11 14.10
CA ILE A 132 0.04 13.69 13.10
C ILE A 132 -1.22 13.13 13.78
N GLY A 133 -1.05 12.35 14.86
CA GLY A 133 -2.16 11.80 15.64
C GLY A 133 -2.99 12.83 16.39
N HIS A 134 -2.45 14.04 16.57
CA HIS A 134 -3.16 15.16 17.16
C HIS A 134 -3.95 15.99 16.14
N LEU A 135 -3.84 15.69 14.84
CA LEU A 135 -4.69 16.31 13.83
C LEU A 135 -6.06 15.64 13.79
N LEU A 136 -7.08 16.47 13.96
CA LEU A 136 -8.47 16.08 13.92
C LEU A 136 -9.13 16.62 12.66
N VAL A 137 -9.23 15.78 11.63
CA VAL A 137 -9.76 16.19 10.32
C VAL A 137 -11.26 15.90 10.26
N ARG A 138 -12.06 16.95 10.28
CA ARG A 138 -13.49 16.91 9.95
C ARG A 138 -13.63 16.80 8.45
N TYR A 139 -13.82 15.57 8.00
CA TYR A 139 -14.02 15.16 6.61
C TYR A 139 -15.14 14.14 6.54
N GLU A 140 -15.88 14.11 5.44
CA GLU A 140 -16.89 13.08 5.20
C GLU A 140 -16.22 11.75 4.82
N SER A 141 -16.16 10.84 5.78
CA SER A 141 -15.50 9.55 5.71
C SER A 141 -15.81 8.77 4.43
N GLU A 142 -14.80 8.13 3.84
CA GLU A 142 -14.93 7.20 2.70
C GLU A 142 -15.88 6.03 3.01
N TRP A 143 -16.04 5.70 4.28
CA TRP A 143 -16.84 4.56 4.70
C TRP A 143 -18.34 4.86 4.65
N TYR A 144 -18.71 6.13 4.54
CA TYR A 144 -20.05 6.52 4.13
C TYR A 144 -20.14 6.49 2.60
N ALA A 145 -21.22 5.96 2.07
CA ALA A 145 -21.62 6.17 0.68
C ALA A 145 -23.16 6.24 0.64
N ASP A 146 -23.71 6.98 -0.31
CA ASP A 146 -25.11 6.87 -0.65
C ASP A 146 -25.34 5.65 -1.57
N ALA A 147 -26.60 5.24 -1.73
CA ALA A 147 -26.94 4.07 -2.54
C ALA A 147 -26.51 4.18 -4.02
N ALA A 148 -26.34 5.39 -4.55
CA ALA A 148 -25.86 5.63 -5.92
C ALA A 148 -24.34 5.82 -5.99
N LEU A 149 -23.63 5.71 -4.86
CA LEU A 149 -22.19 5.93 -4.72
C LEU A 149 -21.74 7.27 -5.32
N SER A 150 -22.58 8.32 -5.19
CA SER A 150 -22.46 9.57 -5.93
C SER A 150 -21.09 10.23 -5.79
N LYS A 151 -20.55 10.34 -4.57
CA LYS A 151 -19.22 10.93 -4.33
C LYS A 151 -18.07 10.12 -4.93
N TRP A 152 -18.26 8.83 -5.16
CA TRP A 152 -17.26 7.96 -5.78
C TRP A 152 -17.28 8.05 -7.30
N ASN A 153 -18.38 8.52 -7.88
CA ASN A 153 -18.46 8.78 -9.32
C ASN A 153 -17.62 10.00 -9.72
N GLU A 154 -17.27 10.88 -8.79
CA GLU A 154 -16.28 11.94 -9.05
C GLU A 154 -14.93 11.38 -9.50
N ILE A 155 -14.54 10.19 -9.01
CA ILE A 155 -13.31 9.51 -9.43
C ILE A 155 -13.46 8.93 -10.85
N ASP A 156 -14.67 8.54 -11.25
CA ASP A 156 -14.93 8.05 -12.61
C ASP A 156 -14.58 9.13 -13.65
N GLU A 157 -14.92 10.39 -13.36
CA GLU A 157 -14.59 11.55 -14.21
C GLU A 157 -13.08 11.79 -14.29
N LEU A 158 -12.35 11.58 -13.20
CA LEU A 158 -10.88 11.69 -13.18
C LEU A 158 -10.21 10.69 -14.11
N PHE A 159 -10.70 9.45 -14.17
CA PHE A 159 -10.17 8.47 -15.12
C PHE A 159 -10.41 8.91 -16.57
N GLU A 160 -11.59 9.47 -16.89
CA GLU A 160 -11.87 9.96 -18.25
C GLU A 160 -11.00 11.16 -18.63
N GLU A 161 -10.66 12.01 -17.66
CA GLU A 161 -9.70 13.10 -17.84
C GLU A 161 -8.28 12.56 -18.03
N GLU A 162 -7.83 11.62 -17.21
CA GLU A 162 -6.52 10.97 -17.31
C GLU A 162 -6.33 10.29 -18.68
N LYS A 163 -7.35 9.57 -19.15
CA LYS A 163 -7.38 8.98 -20.48
C LYS A 163 -7.16 10.02 -21.58
N ARG A 164 -7.88 11.15 -21.52
CA ARG A 164 -7.77 12.23 -22.52
C ARG A 164 -6.36 12.83 -22.51
N GLN A 165 -5.81 13.07 -21.32
CA GLN A 165 -4.45 13.59 -21.17
C GLN A 165 -3.40 12.59 -21.71
N GLN A 166 -3.55 11.30 -21.41
CA GLN A 166 -2.64 10.27 -21.89
C GLN A 166 -2.70 10.12 -23.42
N LYS A 167 -3.90 10.18 -24.02
CA LYS A 167 -4.04 10.22 -25.48
C LYS A 167 -3.33 11.42 -26.08
N ALA A 168 -3.53 12.62 -25.52
CA ALA A 168 -2.88 13.84 -26.00
C ALA A 168 -1.33 13.76 -25.91
N LEU A 169 -0.80 13.21 -24.81
CA LEU A 169 0.65 13.01 -24.65
C LEU A 169 1.21 12.00 -25.66
N ILE A 170 0.46 10.92 -25.95
CA ILE A 170 0.85 9.93 -26.95
C ILE A 170 0.79 10.55 -28.35
N GLU A 171 -0.24 11.33 -28.67
CA GLU A 171 -0.37 12.09 -29.91
C GLU A 171 0.88 12.96 -30.16
N GLU A 172 1.26 13.76 -29.16
CA GLU A 172 2.46 14.61 -29.21
C GLU A 172 3.75 13.79 -29.35
N GLY A 173 3.83 12.65 -28.65
CA GLY A 173 4.97 11.73 -28.75
C GLY A 173 5.10 11.10 -30.13
N LEU A 174 3.99 10.69 -30.75
CA LEU A 174 3.95 10.15 -32.10
C LEU A 174 4.37 11.19 -33.14
N ASP A 175 3.96 12.44 -32.96
CA ASP A 175 4.36 13.56 -33.83
C ASP A 175 5.86 13.82 -33.75
N LYS A 176 6.43 13.85 -32.54
CA LYS A 176 7.89 13.99 -32.32
C LYS A 176 8.70 12.85 -32.95
N LEU A 177 8.13 11.65 -32.99
CA LEU A 177 8.75 10.47 -33.59
C LEU A 177 8.53 10.37 -35.11
N GLY A 178 7.78 11.31 -35.71
CA GLY A 178 7.47 11.31 -37.15
C GLY A 178 6.55 10.15 -37.57
N ILE A 179 5.77 9.60 -36.64
CA ILE A 179 4.86 8.47 -36.91
C ILE A 179 3.55 9.04 -37.48
N THR A 180 3.40 8.96 -38.80
CA THR A 180 2.28 9.54 -39.55
C THR A 180 1.28 8.51 -40.08
N ARG A 181 1.62 7.20 -40.04
CA ARG A 181 0.77 6.14 -40.59
C ARG A 181 -0.48 5.95 -39.70
N PRO A 182 -1.71 6.08 -40.24
CA PRO A 182 -2.94 6.01 -39.44
C PRO A 182 -3.04 4.76 -38.56
N TYR A 183 -2.79 3.57 -39.12
CA TYR A 183 -2.90 2.32 -38.35
C TYR A 183 -1.96 2.24 -37.13
N GLN A 184 -0.80 2.90 -37.16
CA GLN A 184 0.13 2.90 -36.02
C GLN A 184 -0.37 3.82 -34.90
N ARG A 185 -1.02 4.93 -35.27
CA ARG A 185 -1.62 5.87 -34.34
C ARG A 185 -2.90 5.30 -33.75
N ASP A 186 -3.76 4.71 -34.58
CA ASP A 186 -4.98 4.03 -34.16
C ASP A 186 -4.68 2.91 -33.17
N PHE A 187 -3.65 2.09 -33.45
CA PHE A 187 -3.19 1.06 -32.53
C PHE A 187 -2.72 1.64 -31.18
N ALA A 188 -1.97 2.75 -31.21
CA ALA A 188 -1.54 3.41 -29.96
C ALA A 188 -2.74 3.93 -29.15
N MET A 189 -3.75 4.51 -29.80
CA MET A 189 -4.97 4.99 -29.14
C MET A 189 -5.83 3.85 -28.61
N GLU A 190 -5.95 2.75 -29.35
CA GLU A 190 -6.62 1.52 -28.93
C GLU A 190 -5.98 0.96 -27.66
N LYS A 191 -4.65 0.99 -27.54
CA LYS A 191 -3.96 0.56 -26.33
C LYS A 191 -4.25 1.44 -25.11
N VAL A 192 -4.49 2.74 -25.31
CA VAL A 192 -4.95 3.62 -24.22
C VAL A 192 -6.40 3.30 -23.85
N ASP A 193 -7.25 3.00 -24.84
CA ASP A 193 -8.63 2.60 -24.58
C ASP A 193 -8.71 1.28 -23.80
N GLU A 194 -7.93 0.27 -24.18
CA GLU A 194 -7.84 -1.02 -23.47
C GLU A 194 -7.38 -0.84 -22.02
N ALA A 195 -6.32 -0.04 -21.81
CA ALA A 195 -5.79 0.28 -20.48
C ALA A 195 -6.84 0.94 -19.58
N HIS A 196 -7.55 1.92 -20.14
CA HIS A 196 -8.59 2.67 -19.44
C HIS A 196 -9.77 1.79 -19.03
N GLU A 197 -10.24 0.92 -19.92
CA GLU A 197 -11.32 -0.03 -19.59
C GLU A 197 -10.92 -0.99 -18.47
N HIS A 198 -9.65 -1.41 -18.41
CA HIS A 198 -9.16 -2.23 -17.31
C HIS A 198 -9.18 -1.48 -15.98
N VAL A 199 -8.71 -0.23 -15.96
CA VAL A 199 -8.75 0.63 -14.75
C VAL A 199 -10.19 0.85 -14.28
N LYS A 200 -11.12 1.17 -15.18
CA LYS A 200 -12.54 1.32 -14.85
C LYS A 200 -13.14 0.03 -14.29
N SER A 201 -12.85 -1.12 -14.89
CA SER A 201 -13.34 -2.41 -14.42
C SER A 201 -12.87 -2.72 -13.00
N ASN A 202 -11.59 -2.51 -12.72
CA ASN A 202 -11.04 -2.68 -11.37
C ASN A 202 -11.68 -1.71 -10.36
N TRP A 203 -11.88 -0.46 -10.75
CA TRP A 203 -12.53 0.53 -9.89
C TRP A 203 -13.98 0.17 -9.59
N GLN A 204 -14.74 -0.30 -10.58
CA GLN A 204 -16.10 -0.80 -10.36
C GLN A 204 -16.13 -1.98 -9.38
N ARG A 205 -15.15 -2.88 -9.47
CA ARG A 205 -15.01 -3.97 -8.51
C ARG A 205 -14.72 -3.45 -7.10
N GLU A 206 -13.84 -2.47 -6.94
CA GLU A 206 -13.59 -1.83 -5.63
C GLU A 206 -14.86 -1.16 -5.06
N LYS A 207 -15.64 -0.50 -5.91
CA LYS A 207 -16.95 0.06 -5.54
C LYS A 207 -17.90 -1.02 -5.01
N GLU A 208 -18.04 -2.13 -5.72
CA GLU A 208 -18.97 -3.20 -5.37
C GLU A 208 -18.50 -4.07 -4.19
N GLU A 209 -17.23 -4.45 -4.14
CA GLU A 209 -16.71 -5.42 -3.17
C GLU A 209 -16.24 -4.78 -1.85
N ARG A 210 -15.92 -3.47 -1.86
CA ARG A 210 -15.30 -2.81 -0.71
C ARG A 210 -16.06 -1.60 -0.20
N ILE A 211 -16.52 -0.73 -1.10
CA ILE A 211 -17.24 0.50 -0.70
C ILE A 211 -18.70 0.19 -0.38
N LYS A 212 -19.41 -0.46 -1.30
CA LYS A 212 -20.85 -0.77 -1.18
C LYS A 212 -21.21 -1.61 0.05
N PRO A 213 -20.38 -2.56 0.52
CA PRO A 213 -20.65 -3.21 1.80
C PRO A 213 -20.72 -2.23 2.97
N SER A 214 -20.00 -1.11 2.92
CA SER A 214 -20.01 -0.07 3.97
C SER A 214 -21.34 0.70 4.08
N LEU A 215 -22.29 0.48 3.16
CA LEU A 215 -23.67 1.00 3.24
C LEU A 215 -24.41 0.52 4.49
N TRP A 216 -23.94 -0.51 5.20
CA TRP A 216 -24.45 -0.89 6.52
C TRP A 216 -24.44 0.30 7.50
N TRP A 217 -23.51 1.25 7.35
CA TRP A 217 -23.45 2.44 8.18
C TRP A 217 -24.71 3.31 8.07
N GLN A 218 -25.30 3.41 6.88
CA GLN A 218 -26.54 4.13 6.68
C GLN A 218 -27.69 3.48 7.46
N GLN A 219 -27.73 2.14 7.49
CA GLN A 219 -28.73 1.39 8.26
C GLN A 219 -28.55 1.62 9.77
N VAL A 220 -27.30 1.68 10.24
CA VAL A 220 -27.00 1.99 11.65
C VAL A 220 -27.40 3.40 12.02
N ALA A 221 -27.09 4.38 11.18
CA ALA A 221 -27.53 5.76 11.38
C ALA A 221 -29.07 5.89 11.41
N GLN A 222 -29.78 5.24 10.48
CA GLN A 222 -31.23 5.24 10.41
C GLN A 222 -31.87 4.58 11.64
N ALA A 223 -31.36 3.42 12.07
CA ALA A 223 -31.85 2.72 13.26
C ALA A 223 -31.65 3.57 14.53
N GLN A 224 -30.55 4.32 14.63
CA GLN A 224 -30.31 5.23 15.76
C GLN A 224 -31.25 6.44 15.73
N ALA A 225 -31.49 7.04 14.56
CA ALA A 225 -32.42 8.17 14.43
C ALA A 225 -33.86 7.76 14.80
N GLN A 226 -34.30 6.57 14.39
CA GLN A 226 -35.62 6.02 14.77
C GLN A 226 -35.72 5.80 16.29
N ASN A 227 -34.68 5.28 16.95
CA ASN A 227 -34.66 5.11 18.40
C ASN A 227 -34.66 6.43 19.18
N GLN A 228 -34.26 7.55 18.59
CA GLN A 228 -34.35 8.88 19.21
C GLN A 228 -35.77 9.44 19.18
N THR A 229 -36.55 9.19 18.12
CA THR A 229 -37.93 9.68 17.98
C THR A 229 -38.96 8.89 18.77
N THR A 230 -38.72 7.60 19.08
CA THR A 230 -39.66 6.77 19.86
C THR A 230 -39.49 6.88 21.38
N SER A 231 -38.55 7.70 21.87
CA SER A 231 -38.23 7.86 23.30
C SER A 231 -39.23 8.73 24.09
N THR A 232 -40.52 8.75 23.73
CA THR A 232 -41.57 9.38 24.59
C THR A 232 -42.42 8.36 25.33
N GLU A 233 -42.28 7.05 25.08
CA GLU A 233 -43.03 6.04 25.82
C GLU A 233 -42.15 4.84 26.20
N GLN A 234 -42.42 4.31 27.40
CA GLN A 234 -41.69 3.27 28.10
C GLN A 234 -41.46 2.00 27.25
N SER A 235 -40.24 1.46 27.28
CA SER A 235 -40.05 0.00 27.34
C SER A 235 -38.64 -0.37 27.79
N ASP A 236 -38.58 -1.23 28.81
CA ASP A 236 -37.42 -2.00 29.25
C ASP A 236 -36.90 -2.90 28.10
N ALA A 237 -35.90 -2.43 27.36
CA ALA A 237 -35.20 -3.22 26.35
C ALA A 237 -33.68 -3.16 26.59
N ASP A 238 -33.14 -4.32 26.97
CA ASP A 238 -31.75 -4.78 26.98
C ASP A 238 -30.63 -3.70 26.97
N THR A 239 -30.18 -3.34 28.18
CA THR A 239 -29.26 -2.23 28.48
C THR A 239 -27.78 -2.44 28.11
N ASN A 240 -27.43 -3.45 27.31
CA ASN A 240 -26.03 -3.77 27.01
C ASN A 240 -25.48 -3.16 25.70
N THR A 241 -26.29 -2.43 24.93
CA THR A 241 -25.78 -1.69 23.77
C THR A 241 -25.67 -0.20 24.12
N PRO A 242 -24.46 0.37 24.21
CA PRO A 242 -24.27 1.78 24.55
C PRO A 242 -25.00 2.67 23.53
N LYS A 243 -25.88 3.56 24.02
CA LYS A 243 -26.50 4.60 23.20
C LYS A 243 -25.38 5.53 22.71
N LEU A 244 -25.05 5.49 21.41
CA LEU A 244 -24.04 6.35 20.80
C LEU A 244 -24.65 7.74 20.55
N THR A 245 -24.72 8.57 21.60
CA THR A 245 -25.40 9.88 21.58
C THR A 245 -24.72 10.94 20.71
N ASN A 246 -23.57 10.64 20.10
CA ASN A 246 -22.74 11.61 19.38
C ASN A 246 -22.64 11.32 17.87
N LEU A 247 -23.48 10.43 17.33
CA LEU A 247 -23.54 10.18 15.90
C LEU A 247 -24.25 11.32 15.19
N SER A 248 -23.77 11.65 13.99
CA SER A 248 -24.37 12.70 13.16
C SER A 248 -25.81 12.35 12.79
N THR A 249 -26.71 13.32 12.91
CA THR A 249 -28.15 13.14 12.64
C THR A 249 -28.45 12.94 11.16
N ASP A 250 -27.55 13.35 10.27
CA ASP A 250 -27.61 13.11 8.83
C ASP A 250 -27.10 11.71 8.42
N GLY A 251 -26.63 10.91 9.39
CA GLY A 251 -26.08 9.58 9.19
C GLY A 251 -24.72 9.53 8.48
N LYS A 252 -24.11 10.69 8.20
CA LYS A 252 -22.76 10.74 7.66
C LYS A 252 -21.75 10.37 8.74
N ALA A 253 -20.79 9.53 8.36
CA ALA A 253 -19.61 9.31 9.16
C ALA A 253 -18.68 10.52 8.95
N TRP A 254 -18.55 11.33 9.98
CA TRP A 254 -17.55 12.40 10.01
C TRP A 254 -16.34 11.90 10.78
N PHE A 255 -15.15 12.29 10.32
CA PHE A 255 -13.86 12.05 10.94
C PHE A 255 -13.16 10.75 10.55
N ILE A 256 -11.90 10.89 10.14
CA ILE A 256 -10.93 9.80 10.01
C ILE A 256 -9.56 10.31 10.45
N HIS A 257 -8.79 9.45 11.09
CA HIS A 257 -7.40 9.74 11.38
C HIS A 257 -6.66 10.02 10.06
N PRO A 258 -5.88 11.10 9.92
CA PRO A 258 -5.28 11.50 8.64
C PRO A 258 -4.57 10.35 7.93
N VAL A 259 -3.85 9.50 8.66
CA VAL A 259 -3.17 8.30 8.12
C VAL A 259 -4.12 7.30 7.45
N ALA A 260 -5.33 7.10 7.98
CA ALA A 260 -6.31 6.20 7.40
C ALA A 260 -6.94 6.78 6.12
N LEU A 261 -7.17 8.10 6.07
CA LEU A 261 -7.56 8.84 4.85
C LEU A 261 -6.56 8.54 3.73
N PHE A 262 -5.27 8.72 3.99
CA PHE A 262 -4.23 8.52 2.98
C PHE A 262 -4.01 7.05 2.62
N ASN A 263 -4.04 6.13 3.59
CA ASN A 263 -3.86 4.70 3.30
C ASN A 263 -4.89 4.14 2.30
N LEU A 264 -6.11 4.70 2.27
CA LEU A 264 -7.16 4.33 1.31
C LEU A 264 -6.77 4.69 -0.14
N PHE A 265 -6.23 5.89 -0.37
CA PHE A 265 -5.76 6.36 -1.68
C PHE A 265 -4.35 5.86 -2.05
N ILE A 266 -3.65 5.20 -1.13
CA ILE A 266 -2.32 4.64 -1.38
C ILE A 266 -2.42 3.17 -1.81
N LYS A 267 -3.39 2.40 -1.29
CA LYS A 267 -3.53 0.97 -1.64
C LYS A 267 -3.94 0.73 -3.10
N SER A 268 -4.78 1.59 -3.70
CA SER A 268 -5.21 1.43 -5.10
C SER A 268 -4.10 1.68 -6.14
N PHE A 269 -3.01 2.36 -5.78
CA PHE A 269 -1.91 2.73 -6.69
C PHE A 269 -0.59 1.97 -6.42
N ARG A 270 -0.61 0.93 -5.57
CA ARG A 270 0.58 0.14 -5.23
C ARG A 270 0.78 -1.09 -6.10
N HIS A 271 -0.23 -1.52 -6.82
CA HIS A 271 -0.15 -2.73 -7.63
C HIS A 271 0.36 -2.41 -9.03
N VAL A 272 1.08 -3.37 -9.60
CA VAL A 272 1.40 -3.37 -11.02
C VAL A 272 0.09 -3.60 -11.76
N SER A 273 -0.19 -2.78 -12.76
CA SER A 273 -1.38 -2.95 -13.61
C SER A 273 -1.15 -4.06 -14.63
N TYR A 274 -2.24 -4.54 -15.25
CA TYR A 274 -2.14 -5.48 -16.35
C TYR A 274 -1.29 -4.92 -17.50
N GLU A 275 -1.42 -3.65 -17.82
CA GLU A 275 -0.71 -2.96 -18.90
C GLU A 275 0.78 -2.86 -18.62
N GLN A 276 1.14 -2.52 -17.37
CA GLN A 276 2.53 -2.48 -16.95
C GLN A 276 3.16 -3.87 -17.05
N LEU A 277 2.48 -4.90 -16.54
CA LEU A 277 2.98 -6.27 -16.61
C LEU A 277 3.01 -6.78 -18.05
N SER A 278 2.01 -6.45 -18.87
CA SER A 278 1.92 -6.84 -20.29
C SER A 278 2.99 -6.15 -21.13
N THR A 279 3.33 -4.90 -20.83
CA THR A 279 4.43 -4.18 -21.46
C THR A 279 5.76 -4.88 -21.18
N ILE A 280 5.99 -5.25 -19.91
CA ILE A 280 7.21 -5.96 -19.49
C ILE A 280 7.27 -7.37 -20.08
N MET A 281 6.13 -8.06 -20.14
CA MET A 281 5.99 -9.44 -20.59
C MET A 281 5.39 -9.53 -22.00
N SER A 282 5.81 -8.63 -22.91
CA SER A 282 5.19 -8.43 -24.24
C SER A 282 5.11 -9.69 -25.12
N GLY A 283 6.01 -10.64 -24.95
CA GLY A 283 6.02 -11.93 -25.65
C GLY A 283 5.13 -13.01 -25.02
N CYS A 284 4.38 -12.70 -23.96
CA CYS A 284 3.51 -13.61 -23.23
C CYS A 284 2.04 -13.50 -23.66
N ASN A 285 1.29 -14.59 -23.51
CA ASN A 285 -0.14 -14.60 -23.73
C ASN A 285 -0.87 -13.80 -22.63
N SER A 286 -1.88 -13.00 -23.02
CA SER A 286 -2.68 -12.17 -22.11
C SER A 286 -3.31 -12.94 -20.95
N GLU A 287 -3.77 -14.17 -21.17
CA GLU A 287 -4.39 -15.00 -20.12
C GLU A 287 -3.37 -15.47 -19.09
N ILE A 288 -2.14 -15.74 -19.49
CA ILE A 288 -1.04 -16.05 -18.56
C ILE A 288 -0.72 -14.82 -17.72
N ILE A 289 -0.62 -13.64 -18.34
CA ILE A 289 -0.39 -12.38 -17.63
C ILE A 289 -1.49 -12.13 -16.60
N LYS A 290 -2.77 -12.23 -17.00
CA LYS A 290 -3.92 -12.07 -16.09
C LYS A 290 -3.89 -13.07 -14.93
N THR A 291 -3.47 -14.31 -15.20
CA THR A 291 -3.36 -15.35 -14.18
C THR A 291 -2.29 -14.99 -13.14
N PHE A 292 -1.14 -14.51 -13.57
CA PHE A 292 -0.02 -14.20 -12.66
C PHE A 292 -0.15 -12.85 -11.95
N LEU A 293 -0.80 -11.87 -12.56
CA LEU A 293 -0.91 -10.49 -12.06
C LEU A 293 -1.30 -10.38 -10.57
N PRO A 294 -2.41 -10.98 -10.09
CA PRO A 294 -2.78 -10.86 -8.68
C PRO A 294 -1.74 -11.48 -7.75
N PHE A 295 -1.14 -12.61 -8.13
CA PHE A 295 -0.18 -13.32 -7.30
C PHE A 295 1.19 -12.62 -7.25
N ILE A 296 1.61 -12.01 -8.34
CA ILE A 296 2.80 -11.16 -8.39
C ILE A 296 2.61 -9.94 -7.48
N ASN A 297 1.43 -9.29 -7.53
CA ASN A 297 1.10 -8.16 -6.67
C ASN A 297 1.10 -8.52 -5.18
N ASP A 298 0.41 -9.61 -4.82
CA ASP A 298 0.42 -10.13 -3.44
C ASP A 298 1.84 -10.45 -2.96
N THR A 299 2.64 -11.09 -3.81
CA THR A 299 4.04 -11.42 -3.52
C THR A 299 4.86 -10.17 -3.26
N MET A 300 4.77 -9.16 -4.12
CA MET A 300 5.53 -7.91 -3.95
C MET A 300 5.15 -7.19 -2.64
N GLU A 301 3.89 -7.25 -2.22
CA GLU A 301 3.45 -6.68 -0.95
C GLU A 301 4.01 -7.47 0.26
N ILE A 302 3.95 -8.80 0.22
CA ILE A 302 4.46 -9.69 1.29
C ILE A 302 5.97 -9.53 1.47
N PHE A 303 6.72 -9.34 0.38
CA PHE A 303 8.18 -9.35 0.38
C PHE A 303 8.83 -7.96 0.21
N ASP A 304 8.08 -6.90 0.51
CA ASP A 304 8.56 -5.51 0.54
C ASP A 304 9.21 -5.03 -0.80
N ILE A 305 8.61 -5.42 -1.92
CA ILE A 305 9.02 -5.01 -3.28
C ILE A 305 8.11 -3.86 -3.73
N LYS A 306 8.20 -2.72 -3.02
CA LYS A 306 7.17 -1.67 -3.09
C LYS A 306 7.53 -0.47 -3.97
N SER A 307 8.81 -0.08 -4.02
CA SER A 307 9.27 1.07 -4.83
C SER A 307 9.18 0.74 -6.32
N PRO A 308 8.94 1.73 -7.21
CA PRO A 308 8.94 1.53 -8.66
C PRO A 308 10.22 0.84 -9.15
N LEU A 309 11.40 1.23 -8.65
CA LEU A 309 12.68 0.60 -9.00
C LEU A 309 12.77 -0.87 -8.53
N ARG A 310 12.36 -1.17 -7.29
CA ARG A 310 12.31 -2.58 -6.82
C ARG A 310 11.42 -3.44 -7.70
N LYS A 311 10.24 -2.94 -8.07
CA LYS A 311 9.31 -3.62 -8.97
C LYS A 311 9.92 -3.81 -10.36
N ALA A 312 10.52 -2.76 -10.92
CA ALA A 312 11.18 -2.82 -12.22
C ALA A 312 12.27 -3.90 -12.25
N HIS A 313 13.19 -3.88 -11.27
CA HIS A 313 14.24 -4.89 -11.15
C HIS A 313 13.68 -6.29 -10.93
N PHE A 314 12.72 -6.46 -10.02
CA PHE A 314 12.12 -7.77 -9.75
C PHE A 314 11.45 -8.36 -11.01
N LEU A 315 10.62 -7.57 -11.69
CA LEU A 315 9.91 -8.02 -12.88
C LEU A 315 10.84 -8.21 -14.08
N ALA A 316 11.90 -7.40 -14.22
CA ALA A 316 12.90 -7.58 -15.27
C ALA A 316 13.66 -8.90 -15.11
N GLN A 317 14.03 -9.26 -13.87
CA GLN A 317 14.65 -10.56 -13.61
C GLN A 317 13.67 -11.71 -13.88
N ILE A 318 12.41 -11.60 -13.46
CA ILE A 318 11.37 -12.60 -13.80
C ILE A 318 11.21 -12.74 -15.31
N ALA A 319 11.11 -11.63 -16.04
CA ALA A 319 10.97 -11.60 -17.49
C ALA A 319 12.15 -12.33 -18.16
N HIS A 320 13.35 -12.11 -17.66
CA HIS A 320 14.53 -12.80 -18.15
C HIS A 320 14.53 -14.30 -17.84
N GLU A 321 14.36 -14.69 -16.57
CA GLU A 321 14.50 -16.07 -16.11
C GLU A 321 13.41 -17.01 -16.66
N THR A 322 12.23 -16.46 -16.94
CA THR A 322 11.07 -17.24 -17.40
C THR A 322 10.79 -17.09 -18.90
N GLY A 323 11.60 -16.30 -19.61
CA GLY A 323 11.32 -15.93 -20.99
C GLY A 323 9.97 -15.21 -21.11
N GLN A 324 9.70 -14.27 -20.21
CA GLN A 324 8.47 -13.49 -20.08
C GLN A 324 7.26 -14.38 -19.72
N LEU A 325 7.39 -15.17 -18.66
CA LEU A 325 6.39 -16.12 -18.14
C LEU A 325 6.02 -17.29 -19.08
N ARG A 326 6.73 -17.46 -20.19
CA ARG A 326 6.50 -18.58 -21.13
C ARG A 326 7.03 -19.91 -20.61
N TYR A 327 8.06 -19.89 -19.77
CA TYR A 327 8.73 -21.06 -19.25
C TYR A 327 8.78 -20.99 -17.72
N MET A 328 8.06 -21.87 -17.03
CA MET A 328 7.96 -21.89 -15.56
C MET A 328 8.74 -23.05 -14.92
N GLU A 329 9.19 -24.01 -15.73
CA GLU A 329 10.00 -25.14 -15.29
C GLU A 329 11.37 -25.14 -15.97
N GLU A 330 12.42 -25.33 -15.17
CA GLU A 330 13.77 -25.54 -15.66
C GLU A 330 13.80 -26.79 -16.56
N ILE A 331 14.25 -26.64 -17.82
CA ILE A 331 14.42 -27.73 -18.79
C ILE A 331 15.44 -28.77 -18.29
N ALA A 332 16.30 -28.39 -17.33
CA ALA A 332 17.26 -29.28 -16.73
C ALA A 332 16.59 -30.41 -15.93
N SER A 333 17.18 -31.61 -16.01
CA SER A 333 16.69 -32.80 -15.31
C SER A 333 16.82 -32.73 -13.78
N GLY A 334 17.58 -31.77 -13.23
CA GLY A 334 17.89 -31.69 -11.80
C GLY A 334 18.95 -32.68 -11.31
N LYS A 335 19.38 -33.66 -12.14
CA LYS A 335 20.37 -34.67 -11.76
C LYS A 335 21.72 -34.09 -11.32
N ALA A 336 22.09 -32.91 -11.84
CA ALA A 336 23.31 -32.22 -11.45
C ALA A 336 23.31 -31.73 -9.98
N TYR A 337 22.13 -31.64 -9.35
CA TYR A 337 21.99 -31.24 -7.96
C TYR A 337 21.96 -32.44 -6.99
N GLU A 338 22.00 -33.68 -7.49
CA GLU A 338 21.98 -34.88 -6.67
C GLU A 338 23.25 -34.97 -5.79
N GLY A 339 23.07 -35.30 -4.51
CA GLY A 339 24.19 -35.40 -3.56
C GLY A 339 24.87 -34.06 -3.18
N ASN A 340 24.35 -32.91 -3.66
CA ASN A 340 24.93 -31.61 -3.33
C ASN A 340 24.61 -31.20 -1.88
N ARG A 341 25.57 -31.45 -0.99
CA ARG A 341 25.48 -31.14 0.45
C ARG A 341 25.25 -29.65 0.75
N SER A 342 25.78 -28.74 -0.07
CA SER A 342 25.57 -27.29 0.14
C SER A 342 24.12 -26.86 -0.05
N LEU A 343 23.37 -27.60 -0.90
CA LEU A 343 21.95 -27.41 -1.15
C LEU A 343 21.06 -28.23 -0.19
N GLY A 344 21.67 -29.06 0.66
CA GLY A 344 20.98 -30.01 1.53
C GLY A 344 20.49 -31.26 0.80
N ASN A 345 20.86 -31.47 -0.46
CA ASN A 345 20.45 -32.62 -1.25
C ASN A 345 21.30 -33.83 -0.87
N ILE A 346 20.90 -34.55 0.18
CA ILE A 346 21.66 -35.67 0.77
C ILE A 346 20.92 -36.99 0.69
N LEU A 347 19.63 -36.98 0.35
CA LEU A 347 18.83 -38.17 0.15
C LEU A 347 18.69 -38.46 -1.34
N GLU A 348 18.59 -39.75 -1.68
CA GLU A 348 18.39 -40.19 -3.05
C GLU A 348 17.12 -39.57 -3.65
N GLY A 349 17.29 -38.94 -4.82
CA GLY A 349 16.22 -38.28 -5.57
C GLY A 349 16.02 -36.80 -5.22
N ASP A 350 16.84 -36.25 -4.32
CA ASP A 350 16.77 -34.84 -3.92
C ASP A 350 17.09 -33.87 -5.05
N GLY A 351 18.02 -34.23 -5.94
CA GLY A 351 18.39 -33.38 -7.06
C GLY A 351 17.20 -33.10 -7.98
N ILE A 352 16.41 -34.15 -8.28
CA ILE A 352 15.20 -34.04 -9.10
C ILE A 352 14.06 -33.41 -8.31
N LYS A 353 13.88 -33.81 -7.03
CA LYS A 353 12.82 -33.29 -6.18
C LYS A 353 12.96 -31.79 -5.93
N PHE A 354 14.17 -31.30 -5.68
CA PHE A 354 14.44 -29.90 -5.33
C PHE A 354 15.28 -29.17 -6.39
N LYS A 355 15.07 -29.49 -7.68
CA LYS A 355 15.60 -28.69 -8.80
C LYS A 355 14.98 -27.28 -8.84
N GLY A 356 15.55 -26.38 -9.65
CA GLY A 356 15.08 -25.01 -9.80
C GLY A 356 13.63 -24.92 -10.24
N ARG A 357 12.79 -24.23 -9.45
CA ARG A 357 11.38 -23.92 -9.79
C ARG A 357 10.96 -22.53 -9.32
N GLY A 358 9.82 -22.09 -9.83
CA GLY A 358 9.31 -20.75 -9.62
C GLY A 358 9.98 -19.75 -10.55
N LEU A 359 9.56 -18.49 -10.46
CA LEU A 359 9.98 -17.42 -11.38
C LEU A 359 11.46 -17.01 -11.21
N LEU A 360 12.06 -17.26 -10.04
CA LEU A 360 13.47 -16.98 -9.74
C LEU A 360 14.25 -18.22 -9.25
N GLN A 361 13.87 -19.42 -9.69
CA GLN A 361 14.66 -20.66 -9.56
C GLN A 361 15.05 -21.04 -8.10
N LEU A 362 14.05 -21.23 -7.22
CA LEU A 362 14.27 -21.82 -5.89
C LEU A 362 14.88 -23.23 -6.05
N THR A 363 16.07 -23.46 -5.49
CA THR A 363 16.84 -24.69 -5.72
C THR A 363 17.39 -25.25 -4.41
N GLY A 364 17.32 -26.57 -4.22
CA GLY A 364 17.90 -27.30 -3.09
C GLY A 364 16.95 -27.52 -1.91
N ARG A 365 17.05 -28.70 -1.28
CA ARG A 365 16.24 -29.11 -0.13
C ARG A 365 16.20 -28.05 0.97
N ASN A 366 17.36 -27.51 1.35
CA ASN A 366 17.45 -26.53 2.44
C ASN A 366 16.57 -25.29 2.16
N ASN A 367 16.61 -24.80 0.92
CA ASN A 367 15.84 -23.62 0.52
C ASN A 367 14.34 -23.91 0.44
N TYR A 368 13.95 -25.07 -0.10
CA TYR A 368 12.56 -25.51 -0.12
C TYR A 368 11.97 -25.66 1.29
N THR A 369 12.70 -26.31 2.19
CA THR A 369 12.28 -26.48 3.59
C THR A 369 12.17 -25.15 4.31
N ALA A 370 13.16 -24.26 4.17
CA ALA A 370 13.13 -22.94 4.79
C ALA A 370 11.99 -22.06 4.24
N CYS A 371 11.73 -22.13 2.94
CA CYS A 371 10.63 -21.43 2.29
C CYS A 371 9.27 -21.92 2.82
N GLN A 372 9.06 -23.24 2.88
CA GLN A 372 7.84 -23.82 3.44
C GLN A 372 7.60 -23.37 4.88
N THR A 373 8.65 -23.46 5.73
CA THR A 373 8.55 -23.05 7.13
C THR A 373 8.17 -21.58 7.26
N TYR A 374 8.77 -20.70 6.47
CA TYR A 374 8.42 -19.28 6.48
C TYR A 374 6.98 -19.05 6.03
N LEU A 375 6.58 -19.61 4.89
CA LEU A 375 5.23 -19.39 4.34
C LEU A 375 4.15 -19.91 5.30
N ARG A 376 4.39 -20.99 6.03
CA ARG A 376 3.46 -21.50 7.06
C ARG A 376 3.21 -20.53 8.22
N THR A 377 4.07 -19.53 8.43
CA THR A 377 3.82 -18.47 9.42
C THR A 377 2.71 -17.51 8.97
N LEU A 378 2.42 -17.45 7.67
CA LEU A 378 1.33 -16.68 7.11
C LEU A 378 0.04 -17.49 7.21
N LYS A 379 -1.01 -16.91 7.81
CA LYS A 379 -2.29 -17.59 8.07
C LYS A 379 -2.85 -18.33 6.84
N LYS A 380 -2.72 -17.76 5.64
CA LYS A 380 -3.19 -18.34 4.37
C LYS A 380 -2.48 -19.67 4.02
N TYR A 381 -1.22 -19.83 4.40
CA TYR A 381 -0.38 -20.96 3.96
C TYR A 381 0.06 -21.89 5.11
N HIS A 382 -0.62 -21.85 6.26
CA HIS A 382 -0.25 -22.65 7.45
C HIS A 382 -0.16 -24.17 7.18
N ASN A 383 -0.89 -24.69 6.20
CA ASN A 383 -0.88 -26.10 5.78
C ASN A 383 -0.05 -26.37 4.51
N LEU A 384 0.73 -25.39 4.02
CA LEU A 384 1.49 -25.52 2.78
C LEU A 384 2.45 -26.71 2.84
N ASP A 385 2.47 -27.54 1.81
CA ASP A 385 3.45 -28.61 1.65
C ASP A 385 4.03 -28.63 0.24
N ILE A 386 5.32 -28.33 0.16
CA ILE A 386 6.14 -28.32 -1.06
C ILE A 386 7.36 -29.24 -0.93
N THR A 387 7.44 -30.06 0.13
CA THR A 387 8.66 -30.83 0.46
C THR A 387 8.46 -32.33 0.63
N SER A 388 7.26 -32.79 1.03
CA SER A 388 7.05 -34.20 1.37
C SER A 388 7.22 -35.14 0.17
N SER A 389 6.83 -34.71 -1.03
CA SER A 389 6.84 -35.52 -2.25
C SER A 389 7.33 -34.74 -3.47
N LEU A 390 7.70 -35.47 -4.53
CA LEU A 390 8.06 -34.85 -5.81
C LEU A 390 6.87 -34.10 -6.41
N GLU A 391 5.67 -34.66 -6.32
CA GLU A 391 4.44 -34.01 -6.79
C GLU A 391 4.16 -32.69 -6.04
N ASN A 392 4.38 -32.66 -4.73
CA ASN A 392 4.26 -31.42 -3.96
C ASN A 392 5.34 -30.39 -4.33
N ALA A 393 6.58 -30.82 -4.56
CA ALA A 393 7.63 -29.92 -5.02
C ALA A 393 7.37 -29.36 -6.43
N LYS A 394 6.76 -30.15 -7.34
CA LYS A 394 6.37 -29.72 -8.69
C LYS A 394 5.33 -28.59 -8.69
N LYS A 395 4.47 -28.51 -7.68
CA LYS A 395 3.49 -27.41 -7.55
C LYS A 395 4.14 -26.03 -7.60
N VAL A 396 5.38 -25.91 -7.12
CA VAL A 396 6.15 -24.65 -7.18
C VAL A 396 6.38 -24.14 -8.62
N ALA A 397 6.30 -25.00 -9.63
CA ALA A 397 6.38 -24.61 -11.04
C ALA A 397 5.01 -24.51 -11.72
N SER A 398 4.03 -25.35 -11.33
CA SER A 398 2.74 -25.43 -12.02
C SER A 398 1.64 -24.53 -11.43
N ASP A 399 1.79 -24.10 -10.18
CA ASP A 399 0.85 -23.21 -9.49
C ASP A 399 1.38 -21.77 -9.55
N PRO A 400 0.67 -20.84 -10.24
CA PRO A 400 1.10 -19.45 -10.38
C PRO A 400 1.26 -18.70 -9.05
N GLU A 401 0.42 -19.02 -8.06
CA GLU A 401 0.51 -18.42 -6.73
C GLU A 401 1.79 -18.86 -6.04
N LEU A 402 2.05 -20.17 -5.99
CA LEU A 402 3.25 -20.71 -5.37
C LEU A 402 4.52 -20.27 -6.10
N ALA A 403 4.52 -20.28 -7.43
CA ALA A 403 5.65 -19.84 -8.25
C ALA A 403 6.04 -18.38 -7.94
N SER A 404 5.05 -17.51 -7.76
CA SER A 404 5.25 -16.11 -7.38
C SER A 404 5.78 -16.00 -5.95
N LEU A 405 5.14 -16.64 -4.98
CA LEU A 405 5.50 -16.57 -3.57
C LEU A 405 6.92 -17.04 -3.28
N VAL A 406 7.33 -18.18 -3.85
CA VAL A 406 8.70 -18.68 -3.64
C VAL A 406 9.74 -17.74 -4.23
N SER A 407 9.39 -16.99 -5.27
CA SER A 407 10.29 -16.04 -5.93
C SER A 407 10.45 -14.77 -5.10
N GLY A 408 9.37 -14.29 -4.47
CA GLY A 408 9.48 -13.24 -3.47
C GLY A 408 10.25 -13.67 -2.22
N TYR A 409 10.07 -14.93 -1.78
CA TYR A 409 10.88 -15.50 -0.69
C TYR A 409 12.36 -15.55 -1.05
N TYR A 410 12.69 -16.00 -2.26
CA TYR A 410 14.06 -15.96 -2.77
C TYR A 410 14.60 -14.53 -2.73
N TRP A 411 13.84 -13.58 -3.27
CA TRP A 411 14.24 -12.18 -3.38
C TRP A 411 14.60 -11.55 -2.03
N LEU A 412 13.74 -11.70 -1.03
CA LEU A 412 13.93 -11.02 0.25
C LEU A 412 14.68 -11.86 1.30
N LYS A 413 14.43 -13.18 1.36
CA LYS A 413 14.92 -14.03 2.46
C LYS A 413 16.20 -14.76 2.09
N ILE A 414 16.32 -15.26 0.86
CA ILE A 414 17.56 -15.93 0.41
C ILE A 414 18.60 -14.88 0.00
N LYS A 415 18.17 -13.79 -0.65
CA LYS A 415 19.05 -12.73 -1.18
C LYS A 415 18.69 -11.35 -0.62
N PRO A 416 18.80 -11.10 0.70
CA PRO A 416 18.30 -9.89 1.36
C PRO A 416 18.87 -8.56 0.86
N LYS A 417 19.96 -8.58 0.08
CA LYS A 417 20.56 -7.39 -0.53
C LYS A 417 19.87 -6.95 -1.82
N LEU A 418 18.98 -7.75 -2.41
CA LEU A 418 18.35 -7.43 -3.68
C LEU A 418 17.51 -6.15 -3.64
N ASN A 419 16.74 -5.90 -2.58
CA ASN A 419 16.01 -4.64 -2.43
C ASN A 419 16.94 -3.43 -2.41
N ILE A 420 18.04 -3.51 -1.65
CA ILE A 420 19.04 -2.43 -1.56
C ILE A 420 19.66 -2.18 -2.94
N LYS A 421 20.02 -3.24 -3.65
CA LYS A 421 20.62 -3.14 -4.99
C LYS A 421 19.65 -2.62 -6.05
N ALA A 422 18.38 -2.98 -5.96
CA ALA A 422 17.36 -2.42 -6.83
C ALA A 422 17.12 -0.93 -6.54
N ASP A 423 17.13 -0.51 -5.27
CA ASP A 423 17.01 0.92 -4.93
C ASP A 423 18.22 1.75 -5.37
N GLU A 424 19.40 1.12 -5.45
CA GLU A 424 20.63 1.71 -6.03
C GLU A 424 20.67 1.65 -7.57
N ASP A 425 19.63 1.12 -8.21
CA ASP A 425 19.55 0.83 -9.66
C ASP A 425 20.72 -0.02 -10.19
N ASP A 426 21.25 -0.92 -9.36
CA ASP A 426 22.46 -1.70 -9.60
C ASP A 426 22.14 -3.03 -10.29
N LEU A 427 21.84 -2.97 -11.59
CA LEU A 427 21.49 -4.13 -12.41
C LEU A 427 22.53 -5.25 -12.33
N TYR A 428 23.82 -4.89 -12.29
CA TYR A 428 24.91 -5.88 -12.21
C TYR A 428 24.75 -6.72 -10.95
N TRP A 429 24.69 -6.10 -9.77
CA TRP A 429 24.60 -6.86 -8.53
C TRP A 429 23.24 -7.55 -8.34
N VAL A 430 22.15 -6.97 -8.83
CA VAL A 430 20.84 -7.65 -8.88
C VAL A 430 20.96 -8.96 -9.67
N SER A 431 21.51 -8.89 -10.88
CA SER A 431 21.66 -10.04 -11.78
C SER A 431 22.64 -11.08 -11.23
N VAL A 432 23.69 -10.65 -10.54
CA VAL A 432 24.62 -11.54 -9.81
C VAL A 432 23.91 -12.32 -8.72
N TYR A 433 23.04 -11.67 -7.94
CA TYR A 433 22.36 -12.37 -6.87
C TYR A 433 21.39 -13.42 -7.39
N VAL A 434 20.73 -13.15 -8.52
CA VAL A 434 19.77 -14.05 -9.18
C VAL A 434 20.47 -15.21 -9.91
N ASN A 435 21.46 -14.91 -10.76
CA ASN A 435 22.04 -15.88 -11.70
C ASN A 435 23.48 -16.32 -11.34
N GLY A 436 24.17 -15.60 -10.47
CA GLY A 436 25.62 -15.72 -10.26
C GLY A 436 26.42 -14.99 -11.33
N TRP A 437 27.74 -15.19 -11.34
CA TRP A 437 28.64 -14.65 -12.37
C TRP A 437 29.65 -15.70 -12.82
N LYS A 438 30.13 -15.55 -14.06
CA LYS A 438 31.31 -16.27 -14.58
C LYS A 438 31.98 -15.41 -15.67
N LYS A 439 33.16 -15.83 -16.13
CA LYS A 439 33.79 -15.19 -17.28
C LYS A 439 32.93 -15.45 -18.52
N GLN A 440 32.62 -14.40 -19.28
CA GLN A 440 31.86 -14.47 -20.53
C GLN A 440 32.79 -14.22 -21.71
N ASP A 441 32.49 -14.83 -22.85
CA ASP A 441 33.26 -14.63 -24.09
C ASP A 441 33.00 -13.24 -24.69
N ASN A 442 31.78 -12.72 -24.55
CA ASN A 442 31.38 -11.38 -24.99
C ASN A 442 30.68 -10.63 -23.84
N PRO A 443 31.44 -9.98 -22.93
CA PRO A 443 30.87 -9.34 -21.75
C PRO A 443 30.16 -8.03 -22.10
N TYR A 444 28.99 -7.81 -21.50
CA TYR A 444 28.28 -6.54 -21.54
C TYR A 444 29.04 -5.44 -20.76
N TYR A 445 29.68 -5.80 -19.65
CA TYR A 445 30.57 -4.91 -18.89
C TYR A 445 32.04 -5.23 -19.19
N PRO A 446 32.69 -4.53 -20.14
CA PRO A 446 34.07 -4.86 -20.55
C PRO A 446 35.09 -4.68 -19.42
N ASN A 447 34.76 -3.86 -18.42
CA ASN A 447 35.61 -3.59 -17.26
C ASN A 447 35.44 -4.60 -16.11
N LYS A 448 34.60 -5.64 -16.28
CA LYS A 448 34.37 -6.68 -15.27
C LYS A 448 34.96 -8.00 -15.74
N GLU A 449 35.70 -8.67 -14.85
CA GLU A 449 36.31 -9.98 -15.16
C GLU A 449 35.25 -11.09 -15.33
N LYS A 450 34.12 -10.96 -14.62
CA LYS A 450 33.00 -11.91 -14.61
C LYS A 450 31.70 -11.13 -14.63
N GLU A 451 30.67 -11.69 -15.25
CA GLU A 451 29.33 -11.15 -15.21
C GLU A 451 28.27 -12.26 -15.29
N PRO A 452 27.02 -11.97 -14.90
CA PRO A 452 25.88 -12.86 -15.11
C PRO A 452 25.68 -13.20 -16.59
N ASN A 453 25.01 -14.32 -16.87
CA ASN A 453 24.72 -14.66 -18.25
C ASN A 453 23.69 -13.68 -18.85
N ASN A 454 23.81 -13.43 -20.16
CA ASN A 454 22.86 -12.65 -20.96
C ASN A 454 22.57 -11.24 -20.41
N MET A 455 23.59 -10.54 -19.90
CA MET A 455 23.45 -9.20 -19.31
C MET A 455 22.77 -8.18 -20.24
N ALA A 456 23.02 -8.25 -21.55
CA ALA A 456 22.37 -7.36 -22.52
C ALA A 456 20.84 -7.49 -22.50
N HIS A 457 20.32 -8.72 -22.47
CA HIS A 457 18.87 -8.96 -22.39
C HIS A 457 18.31 -8.59 -21.01
N ARG A 458 19.08 -8.78 -19.92
CA ARG A 458 18.67 -8.33 -18.58
C ARG A 458 18.55 -6.80 -18.52
N ALA A 459 19.48 -6.09 -19.15
CA ALA A 459 19.44 -4.64 -19.27
C ALA A 459 18.22 -4.18 -20.08
N GLU A 460 17.96 -4.80 -21.22
CA GLU A 460 16.77 -4.52 -22.03
C GLU A 460 15.47 -4.72 -21.24
N MET A 461 15.31 -5.83 -20.53
CA MET A 461 14.12 -6.08 -19.71
C MET A 461 13.97 -5.04 -18.58
N LEU A 462 15.08 -4.60 -17.99
CA LEU A 462 15.05 -3.56 -16.97
C LEU A 462 14.61 -2.21 -17.55
N GLU A 463 15.13 -1.81 -18.70
CA GLU A 463 14.73 -0.57 -19.36
C GLU A 463 13.23 -0.55 -19.71
N ILE A 464 12.70 -1.67 -20.23
CA ILE A 464 11.26 -1.81 -20.49
C ILE A 464 10.46 -1.67 -19.19
N ALA A 465 10.90 -2.33 -18.12
CA ALA A 465 10.22 -2.27 -16.83
C ALA A 465 10.27 -0.87 -16.21
N LYS A 466 11.43 -0.21 -16.23
CA LYS A 466 11.61 1.16 -15.76
C LYS A 466 10.68 2.12 -16.50
N LYS A 467 10.60 1.99 -17.84
CA LYS A 467 9.66 2.75 -18.67
C LYS A 467 8.19 2.51 -18.30
N ALA A 468 7.81 1.25 -18.06
CA ALA A 468 6.44 0.92 -17.64
C ALA A 468 6.06 1.54 -16.27
N PHE A 469 7.05 1.80 -15.42
CA PHE A 469 6.87 2.47 -14.13
C PHE A 469 7.18 3.97 -14.13
N GLY A 470 7.54 4.56 -15.28
CA GLY A 470 7.87 5.97 -15.39
C GLY A 470 9.11 6.40 -14.59
N VAL A 471 10.08 5.49 -14.42
CA VAL A 471 11.36 5.77 -13.74
C VAL A 471 12.50 5.77 -14.74
N ASN A 472 13.42 6.74 -14.60
CA ASN A 472 14.60 6.91 -15.46
C ASN A 472 15.81 6.17 -14.92
#